data_AF-I1VSZ5-F1
#
_entry.id   AF-I1VSZ5-F1
#
_cell.length_a   1.000
_cell.length_b   1.000
_cell.length_c   1.000
_cell.angle_alpha   90.00
_cell.angle_beta   90.00
_cell.angle_gamma   90.00
#
_symmetry.space_group_name_H-M   'P 1'
#
loop_
_entity.id
_entity.type
_entity.pdbx_description
1 polymer ?
#
loop_
_entity_poly.entity_id
_entity_poly.type
_entity_poly.pdbx_seq_one_letter_code
_entity_poly.pdbx_strand_id
1 'polypeptide(L)' 'VYVPTLSHEVVKGLHDGVKPTINFKGYMVGNGVCDTVFDGNALVPFAHGMALISDDVYQEAQTACHGNY' A
#
# COMPACT_ATOMS: atom_id res chain seq x y z
N VAL A 1 8.79 -1.32 0.32
CA VAL A 1 8.46 -0.09 1.08
C VAL A 1 9.73 0.74 1.21
N TYR A 2 9.83 1.89 0.53
CA TYR A 2 11.08 2.67 0.47
C TYR A 2 10.88 4.15 0.78
N VAL A 3 9.91 4.79 0.13
CA VAL A 3 9.70 6.24 0.25
C VAL A 3 9.26 6.64 1.67
N PRO A 4 8.24 6.01 2.30
CA PRO A 4 7.85 6.38 3.66
C PRO A 4 8.92 6.07 4.71
N THR A 5 9.61 4.94 4.58
CA THR A 5 10.67 4.52 5.50
C THR A 5 11.89 5.43 5.41
N LEU A 6 12.33 5.81 4.22
CA LEU A 6 13.40 6.79 4.06
C LEU A 6 12.98 8.17 4.59
N SER A 7 11.75 8.59 4.30
CA SER A 7 11.22 9.87 4.79
C SER A 7 11.18 9.91 6.32
N HIS A 8 10.87 8.79 6.98
CA HIS A 8 10.93 8.65 8.43
C HIS A 8 12.36 8.87 8.96
N GLU A 9 13.36 8.23 8.36
CA GLU A 9 14.77 8.43 8.75
C GLU A 9 15.25 9.86 8.51
N VAL A 10 14.80 10.51 7.43
CA VAL A 10 15.09 11.93 7.17
C VAL A 10 14.53 12.80 8.31
N VAL A 11 13.27 12.61 8.70
CA VAL A 11 12.64 13.37 9.79
C VAL A 11 13.36 13.12 11.13
N LYS A 12 13.70 11.86 11.42
CA LYS A 12 14.46 11.49 12.61
C LYS A 12 15.83 12.19 12.65
N GLY A 13 16.58 12.14 11.55
CA GLY A 13 17.86 12.85 11.44
C GLY A 13 17.73 14.37 11.60
N LEU A 14 16.63 14.97 11.14
CA LEU A 14 16.35 16.39 11.36
C LEU A 14 16.10 16.72 12.83
N HIS A 15 15.34 15.88 13.55
CA HIS A 15 15.14 16.03 15.00
C HIS A 15 16.44 15.84 15.79
N ASP A 16 17.29 14.92 15.36
CA ASP A 16 18.59 14.63 15.99
C ASP A 16 19.68 15.66 15.61
N GLY A 17 19.37 16.65 14.75
CA GLY A 17 20.29 17.71 14.36
C GLY A 17 21.40 17.27 13.38
N VAL A 18 21.21 16.13 12.70
CA VAL A 18 22.17 15.57 11.73
C VAL A 18 22.47 16.57 10.60
N LYS A 19 23.74 16.61 10.16
CA LYS A 19 24.21 17.49 9.09
C LYS A 19 24.57 16.70 7.82
N PRO A 20 24.32 17.25 6.62
CA PRO A 20 23.69 18.55 6.36
C PRO A 20 22.19 18.56 6.66
N THR A 21 21.65 19.73 7.01
CA THR A 21 20.21 19.86 7.25
C THR A 21 19.46 19.86 5.92
N ILE A 22 18.52 18.92 5.78
CA ILE A 22 17.65 18.79 4.60
C ILE A 22 16.39 19.64 4.80
N ASN A 23 16.04 20.49 3.82
CA ASN A 23 14.77 21.23 3.83
C ASN A 23 13.61 20.31 3.37
N PHE A 24 13.33 19.27 4.15
CA PHE A 24 12.34 18.26 3.82
C PHE A 24 10.92 18.84 3.88
N LYS A 25 10.14 18.70 2.80
CA LYS A 25 8.76 19.22 2.70
C LYS A 25 7.69 18.13 2.73
N GLY A 26 8.08 16.86 2.60
CA GLY A 26 7.18 15.73 2.48
C GLY A 26 7.62 14.78 1.37
N TYR A 27 6.78 13.80 1.09
CA TYR A 27 6.99 12.79 0.06
C TYR A 27 5.69 12.47 -0.67
N MET A 28 5.79 11.80 -1.82
CA MET A 28 4.66 11.31 -2.60
C MET A 28 4.91 9.85 -2.99
N VAL A 29 3.84 9.05 -2.99
CA VAL A 29 3.86 7.68 -3.51
C VAL A 29 2.68 7.52 -4.46
N GLY A 30 2.94 7.14 -5.70
CA GLY A 30 1.92 6.81 -6.69
C GLY A 30 1.74 5.30 -6.77
N ASN A 31 0.49 4.82 -6.73
CA ASN A 31 0.13 3.39 -6.79
C ASN A 31 1.04 2.51 -5.93
N GLY A 32 1.29 2.94 -4.69
CA GLY A 32 2.23 2.30 -3.80
C GLY A 32 1.68 1.04 -3.14
N VAL A 33 2.59 0.18 -2.72
CA VAL A 33 2.31 -0.87 -1.73
C VAL A 33 2.46 -0.26 -0.33
N CYS A 34 1.40 -0.34 0.46
CA CYS A 34 1.26 0.25 1.78
C CYS A 34 1.00 -0.80 2.86
N ASP A 35 -0.01 -1.64 2.67
CA ASP A 35 -0.45 -2.61 3.67
C ASP A 35 -0.93 -3.89 2.97
N THR A 36 -0.34 -5.03 3.34
CA THR A 36 -0.62 -6.29 2.64
C THR A 36 -2.04 -6.79 2.83
N VAL A 37 -2.72 -6.42 3.92
CA VAL A 37 -4.10 -6.84 4.19
C VAL A 37 -5.05 -5.95 3.38
N PHE A 38 -4.89 -4.63 3.43
CA PHE A 38 -5.75 -3.72 2.67
C PHE A 38 -5.49 -3.80 1.16
N ASP A 39 -4.23 -3.75 0.73
CA ASP A 39 -3.86 -3.81 -0.68
C ASP A 39 -4.16 -5.20 -1.27
N GLY A 40 -3.85 -6.26 -0.53
CA GLY A 40 -4.10 -7.64 -0.94
C GLY A 40 -5.59 -7.94 -1.08
N ASN A 41 -6.39 -7.57 -0.06
CA ASN A 41 -7.83 -7.82 -0.10
C ASN A 41 -8.56 -6.97 -1.14
N ALA A 42 -7.96 -5.89 -1.65
CA ALA A 42 -8.53 -5.10 -2.72
C ALA A 42 -8.38 -5.75 -4.11
N LEU A 43 -7.47 -6.72 -4.29
CA LEU A 43 -7.16 -7.28 -5.62
C LEU A 43 -8.34 -8.05 -6.23
N VAL A 44 -8.99 -8.92 -5.45
CA VAL A 44 -10.10 -9.75 -5.95
C VAL A 44 -11.32 -8.88 -6.32
N PRO A 45 -11.80 -7.94 -5.48
CA PRO A 45 -12.86 -7.01 -5.87
C PRO A 45 -12.48 -6.11 -7.04
N PHE A 46 -11.22 -5.67 -7.14
CA PHE A 46 -10.75 -4.88 -8.29
C PHE A 46 -10.82 -5.69 -9.59
N ALA A 47 -10.33 -6.94 -9.59
CA ALA A 47 -10.38 -7.80 -10.76
C ALA A 47 -11.83 -8.08 -11.21
N HIS A 48 -12.74 -8.29 -10.26
CA HIS A 48 -14.17 -8.46 -10.56
C HIS A 48 -14.81 -7.18 -11.10
N GLY A 49 -14.60 -6.03 -10.44
CA GLY A 49 -15.15 -4.74 -10.86
C GLY A 49 -14.64 -4.26 -12.22
N MET A 50 -13.49 -4.76 -12.68
CA MET A 50 -12.92 -4.51 -14.00
C MET A 50 -13.27 -5.61 -15.03
N ALA A 51 -14.16 -6.55 -14.68
CA ALA A 51 -14.57 -7.68 -15.52
C ALA A 51 -13.42 -8.61 -15.98
N LEU A 52 -12.35 -8.72 -15.18
CA LEU A 52 -11.21 -9.60 -15.45
C LEU A 52 -11.46 -11.03 -14.95
N ILE A 53 -12.37 -11.21 -13.99
CA ILE A 53 -12.83 -12.51 -13.49
C ILE A 53 -14.36 -12.59 -13.53
N SER A 54 -14.91 -13.80 -13.68
CA SER A 54 -16.36 -14.01 -13.71
C SER A 54 -17.00 -13.91 -12.32
N ASP A 55 -18.32 -13.76 -12.30
CA ASP A 55 -19.11 -13.81 -11.06
C ASP A 55 -18.86 -15.11 -10.29
N ASP A 56 -18.81 -16.26 -10.97
CA ASP A 56 -18.57 -17.56 -10.33
C ASP A 56 -17.23 -17.59 -9.58
N VAL A 57 -16.15 -17.12 -10.20
CA VAL A 57 -14.81 -17.06 -9.57
C VAL A 57 -14.81 -16.09 -8.39
N TYR A 58 -15.47 -14.95 -8.52
CA TYR A 58 -15.59 -13.99 -7.43
C TYR A 58 -16.38 -14.55 -6.23
N GLN A 59 -17.51 -15.23 -6.47
CA GLN A 59 -18.31 -15.86 -5.41
C GLN A 59 -17.58 -17.02 -4.73
N GLU A 60 -16.82 -17.81 -5.49
CA GLU A 60 -15.97 -18.87 -4.94
C GLU A 60 -14.90 -18.29 -4.01
N ALA A 61 -14.17 -17.26 -4.45
CA ALA A 61 -13.19 -16.56 -3.63
C ALA A 61 -13.82 -15.95 -2.37
N GLN A 62 -15.01 -15.36 -2.49
CA GLN A 62 -15.75 -14.82 -1.34
C GLN A 62 -16.15 -15.90 -0.33
N THR A 63 -16.59 -17.05 -0.82
CA THR A 63 -17.03 -18.15 0.03
C THR A 63 -15.85 -18.83 0.73
N ALA A 64 -14.73 -19.01 0.02
CA ALA A 64 -13.55 -19.67 0.56
C ALA A 64 -12.75 -18.78 1.52
N CYS A 65 -12.62 -17.49 1.20
CA CYS A 65 -11.72 -16.58 1.90
C CYS A 65 -12.43 -15.58 2.82
N HIS A 66 -13.76 -15.46 2.73
CA HIS A 66 -14.58 -14.57 3.58
C HIS A 66 -14.09 -13.11 3.58
N GLY A 67 -13.66 -12.60 2.42
CA GLY A 67 -13.13 -11.25 2.25
C GLY A 67 -11.67 -11.06 2.71
N ASN A 68 -11.01 -12.13 3.18
CA ASN A 68 -9.57 -12.17 3.44
C ASN A 68 -8.86 -13.06 2.41
N TYR A 69 -8.76 -12.56 1.18
CA TYR A 69 -8.28 -13.26 -0.01
C TYR A 69 -6.77 -13.53 0.01
#